data_AF-A0A930EWF5-F1
#
_entry.id   AF-A0A930EWF5-F1
#
_cell.length_a   1.000
_cell.length_b   1.000
_cell.length_c   1.000
_cell.angle_alpha   90.00
_cell.angle_beta   90.00
_cell.angle_gamma   90.00
#
_symmetry.space_group_name_H-M   'P 1'
#
loop_
_entity.id
_entity.type
_entity.pdbx_description
1 polymer ?
#
loop_
_entity_poly.entity_id
_entity_poly.type
_entity_poly.pdbx_seq_one_letter_code
_entity_poly.pdbx_strand_id
1 'polypeptide(L)'
;MISLQVCIDNTDSDAYFREYQGQLVGLGVQPTVHHLLCHDEKIVGIEGHFHHDGIVDSSFALTEKISIQDAVDLIATLIESYIRCYHCVRIIFHTNDQQLVHAYRANAVRCEKNGFIYDVEAYRLQLENDVFDERGYIINQGKMESIPFGWFNTRDKGCGWIAAYNLLKLNGKTILMKDVLAGLKRFTFIGNLLGQEKISLYFWLKKQGLNAHISAGTNAKIIKKMCASKSGILLYIHRHNAHYVAYEVCKDGRVHFYNAIYGKKNHIMTASEFLSENSFIPLSSLIYID
;
A
#
# COMPACT_ATOMS: atom_id res chain seq x y z
N MET A 1 0.20 -22.04 15.60
CA MET A 1 -1.02 -21.80 14.82
C MET A 1 -1.46 -20.39 15.15
N ILE A 2 -1.37 -19.48 14.18
CA ILE A 2 -1.81 -18.10 14.36
C ILE A 2 -3.29 -18.09 13.98
N SER A 3 -4.16 -17.79 14.94
CA SER A 3 -5.59 -17.59 14.68
C SER A 3 -5.88 -16.11 14.62
N LEU A 4 -6.56 -15.71 13.56
CA LEU A 4 -7.01 -14.35 13.33
C LEU A 4 -8.52 -14.38 13.11
N GLN A 5 -9.25 -13.60 13.91
CA GLN A 5 -10.67 -13.33 13.66
C GLN A 5 -10.81 -11.93 13.07
N VAL A 6 -11.60 -11.82 12.01
CA VAL A 6 -11.86 -10.57 11.31
C VAL A 6 -13.34 -10.28 11.34
N CYS A 7 -13.73 -9.12 11.88
CA CYS A 7 -15.08 -8.61 11.78
C CYS A 7 -15.11 -7.45 10.78
N ILE A 8 -16.07 -7.52 9.85
CA ILE A 8 -16.29 -6.52 8.79
C ILE A 8 -17.62 -5.83 9.08
N ASP A 9 -17.56 -4.52 9.35
CA ASP A 9 -18.74 -3.72 9.69
C ASP A 9 -19.02 -2.68 8.60
N ASN A 10 -20.29 -2.61 8.18
CA ASN A 10 -20.85 -1.63 7.23
C ASN A 10 -21.78 -0.61 7.93
N THR A 11 -21.90 -0.66 9.27
CA THR A 11 -22.81 0.16 10.07
C THR A 11 -22.15 0.66 11.37
N ASP A 12 -22.64 1.75 11.95
CA ASP A 12 -22.08 2.42 13.15
C ASP A 12 -22.44 1.70 14.48
N SER A 13 -22.35 0.37 14.56
CA SER A 13 -22.93 -0.39 15.68
C SER A 13 -21.89 -1.09 16.57
N ASP A 14 -21.21 -0.28 17.40
CA ASP A 14 -20.41 -0.70 18.57
C ASP A 14 -21.19 -1.60 19.58
N ALA A 15 -22.52 -1.71 19.43
CA ALA A 15 -23.41 -2.44 20.33
C ALA A 15 -23.34 -3.97 20.12
N TYR A 16 -23.28 -4.43 18.86
CA TYR A 16 -23.24 -5.86 18.53
C TYR A 16 -21.96 -6.52 19.05
N PHE A 17 -20.82 -5.87 18.84
CA PHE A 17 -19.52 -6.44 19.24
C PHE A 17 -19.40 -6.72 20.74
N ARG A 18 -20.00 -5.87 21.60
CA ARG A 18 -19.97 -6.07 23.07
C ARG A 18 -20.81 -7.25 23.53
N GLU A 19 -21.83 -7.62 22.76
CA GLU A 19 -22.76 -8.69 23.11
C GLU A 19 -22.20 -10.08 22.79
N TYR A 20 -21.40 -10.20 21.73
CA TYR A 20 -20.96 -11.51 21.21
C TYR A 20 -19.47 -11.84 21.44
N GLN A 21 -18.71 -10.96 22.10
CA GLN A 21 -17.29 -11.17 22.44
C GLN A 21 -17.01 -12.51 23.15
N GLY A 22 -17.98 -13.02 23.93
CA GLY A 22 -17.88 -14.27 24.69
C GLY A 22 -18.34 -15.53 23.97
N GLN A 23 -19.03 -15.43 22.83
CA GLN A 23 -19.55 -16.58 22.06
C GLN A 23 -18.62 -16.98 20.90
N LEU A 24 -17.66 -16.12 20.54
CA LEU A 24 -16.72 -16.27 19.41
C LEU A 24 -15.67 -17.39 19.57
N VAL A 25 -15.63 -18.09 20.71
CA VAL A 25 -14.71 -19.23 20.97
C VAL A 25 -15.39 -20.58 20.74
N GLY A 26 -16.66 -20.60 20.34
CA GLY A 26 -17.43 -21.82 20.09
C GLY A 26 -18.07 -21.87 18.71
N LEU A 27 -17.30 -21.72 17.63
CA LEU A 27 -17.83 -21.96 16.28
C LEU A 27 -18.05 -23.47 16.08
N GLY A 28 -19.17 -23.98 16.58
CA GLY A 28 -19.75 -25.28 16.22
C GLY A 28 -20.45 -25.27 14.85
N VAL A 29 -20.22 -24.23 14.05
CA VAL A 29 -20.83 -24.01 12.73
C VAL A 29 -19.74 -24.15 11.66
N GLN A 30 -20.04 -24.84 10.56
CA GLN A 30 -19.10 -24.90 9.43
C GLN A 30 -19.11 -23.58 8.65
N PRO A 31 -17.95 -23.11 8.18
CA PRO A 31 -17.88 -21.89 7.39
C PRO A 31 -18.63 -22.05 6.07
N THR A 32 -19.19 -20.95 5.59
CA THR A 32 -19.92 -20.93 4.32
C THR A 32 -18.99 -21.04 3.13
N VAL A 33 -17.74 -20.55 3.27
CA VAL A 33 -16.71 -20.59 2.22
C VAL A 33 -15.34 -20.83 2.83
N HIS A 34 -14.52 -21.66 2.18
CA HIS A 34 -13.11 -21.84 2.48
C HIS A 34 -12.23 -21.34 1.33
N HIS A 35 -11.17 -20.61 1.65
CA HIS A 35 -10.13 -20.22 0.71
C HIS A 35 -8.76 -20.71 1.17
N LEU A 36 -7.97 -21.20 0.20
CA LEU A 36 -6.55 -21.42 0.39
C LEU A 36 -5.84 -20.10 0.07
N LEU A 37 -5.06 -19.61 1.02
CA LEU A 37 -4.26 -18.42 0.83
C LEU A 37 -2.87 -18.82 0.36
N CYS A 38 -2.51 -18.35 -0.82
CA CYS A 38 -1.22 -18.59 -1.43
C CYS A 38 -0.36 -17.32 -1.39
N HIS A 39 0.89 -17.45 -0.94
CA HIS A 39 1.92 -16.42 -1.02
C HIS A 39 3.14 -17.03 -1.70
N ASP A 40 3.65 -16.41 -2.77
CA ASP A 40 4.72 -16.98 -3.61
C ASP A 40 4.47 -18.46 -4.00
N GLU A 41 3.25 -18.77 -4.46
CA GLU A 41 2.80 -20.11 -4.87
C GLU A 41 2.78 -21.17 -3.74
N LYS A 42 2.99 -20.78 -2.48
CA LYS A 42 2.88 -21.66 -1.31
C LYS A 42 1.61 -21.40 -0.54
N ILE A 43 0.94 -22.47 -0.11
CA ILE A 43 -0.23 -22.37 0.78
C ILE A 43 0.28 -21.97 2.17
N VAL A 44 0.06 -20.71 2.52
CA VAL A 44 0.47 -20.14 3.81
C VAL A 44 -0.63 -20.21 4.85
N GLY A 45 -1.89 -20.36 4.44
CA GLY A 45 -2.99 -20.50 5.38
C GLY A 45 -4.32 -20.88 4.77
N ILE A 46 -5.29 -21.09 5.65
CA ILE A 46 -6.68 -21.38 5.33
C ILE A 46 -7.53 -20.26 5.92
N GLU A 47 -8.40 -19.70 5.09
CA GLU A 47 -9.40 -18.72 5.50
C GLU A 47 -10.79 -19.36 5.42
N GLY A 48 -11.62 -19.10 6.43
CA GLY A 48 -13.03 -19.46 6.46
C GLY A 48 -13.87 -18.21 6.68
N HIS A 49 -14.96 -18.07 5.93
CA HIS A 49 -15.92 -16.97 6.08
C HIS A 49 -17.23 -17.47 6.67
N PHE A 50 -17.81 -16.66 7.55
CA PHE A 50 -19.11 -16.88 8.17
C PHE A 50 -19.93 -15.59 8.03
N HIS A 51 -21.18 -15.73 7.61
CA HIS A 51 -22.06 -14.59 7.33
C HIS A 51 -23.26 -14.63 8.28
N HIS A 52 -23.43 -13.59 9.09
CA HIS A 52 -24.55 -13.48 10.03
C HIS A 52 -25.00 -12.01 10.12
N ASP A 53 -26.30 -11.77 9.97
CA ASP A 53 -26.93 -10.47 10.26
C ASP A 53 -26.23 -9.23 9.66
N GLY A 54 -25.69 -9.35 8.45
CA GLY A 54 -25.01 -8.26 7.74
C GLY A 54 -23.53 -8.06 8.12
N ILE A 55 -23.01 -8.87 9.05
CA ILE A 55 -21.60 -8.91 9.44
C ILE A 55 -20.94 -10.14 8.81
N VAL A 56 -19.69 -9.96 8.39
CA VAL A 56 -18.84 -11.06 7.93
C VAL A 56 -17.77 -11.29 8.98
N ASP A 57 -17.76 -12.51 9.51
CA ASP A 57 -16.69 -13.01 10.37
C ASP A 57 -15.77 -13.91 9.54
N SER A 58 -14.48 -13.60 9.51
CA SER A 58 -13.48 -14.46 8.88
C SER A 58 -12.53 -15.04 9.91
N SER A 59 -12.27 -16.34 9.83
CA SER A 59 -11.23 -17.01 10.62
C SER A 59 -10.06 -17.38 9.73
N PHE A 60 -8.86 -17.03 10.15
CA PHE A 60 -7.64 -17.33 9.41
C PHE A 60 -6.65 -18.12 10.27
N ALA A 61 -6.09 -19.17 9.68
CA ALA A 61 -5.08 -20.01 10.30
C ALA A 61 -3.82 -20.11 9.43
N LEU A 62 -2.69 -19.63 9.96
CA LEU A 62 -1.38 -19.88 9.34
C LEU A 62 -0.91 -21.32 9.60
N THR A 63 -0.52 -22.00 8.54
CA THR A 63 -0.02 -23.39 8.57
C THR A 63 1.48 -23.44 8.90
N GLU A 64 2.22 -22.35 8.66
CA GLU A 64 3.65 -22.24 8.93
C GLU A 64 4.05 -20.85 9.47
N LYS A 65 5.27 -20.75 10.02
CA LYS A 65 5.84 -19.45 10.40
C LYS A 65 6.33 -18.75 9.14
N ILE A 66 5.89 -17.51 8.96
CA ILE A 66 6.29 -16.65 7.84
C ILE A 66 7.34 -15.63 8.28
N SER A 67 8.01 -14.94 7.35
CA SER A 67 8.91 -13.84 7.74
C SER A 67 8.14 -12.61 8.21
N ILE A 68 8.83 -11.63 8.81
CA ILE A 68 8.20 -10.35 9.21
C ILE A 68 7.62 -9.63 7.98
N GLN A 69 8.36 -9.61 6.87
CA GLN A 69 7.90 -8.93 5.64
C GLN A 69 6.72 -9.68 5.01
N ASP A 70 6.75 -11.00 4.97
CA ASP A 70 5.62 -11.80 4.46
C ASP A 70 4.36 -11.57 5.30
N ALA A 71 4.50 -11.40 6.63
CA ALA A 71 3.38 -11.05 7.48
C ALA A 71 2.80 -9.66 7.14
N VAL A 72 3.66 -8.66 6.90
CA VAL A 72 3.22 -7.32 6.46
C VAL A 72 2.44 -7.42 5.14
N ASP A 73 2.95 -8.19 4.19
CA ASP A 73 2.38 -8.33 2.86
C ASP A 73 1.07 -9.12 2.86
N LEU A 74 1.00 -10.15 3.69
CA LEU A 74 -0.22 -10.92 3.94
C LEU A 74 -1.32 -10.03 4.52
N ILE A 75 -1.02 -9.25 5.57
CA ILE A 75 -2.01 -8.34 6.16
C ILE A 75 -2.46 -7.28 5.14
N ALA A 76 -1.54 -6.75 4.34
CA ALA A 76 -1.89 -5.80 3.27
C ALA A 76 -2.87 -6.43 2.26
N THR A 77 -2.62 -7.69 1.87
CA THR A 77 -3.44 -8.45 0.93
C THR A 77 -4.82 -8.74 1.52
N LEU A 78 -4.90 -9.16 2.78
CA LEU A 78 -6.17 -9.42 3.46
C LEU A 78 -7.03 -8.15 3.55
N ILE A 79 -6.43 -7.02 3.98
CA ILE A 79 -7.12 -5.73 4.05
C ILE A 79 -7.73 -5.39 2.68
N GLU A 80 -6.95 -5.42 1.61
CA GLU A 80 -7.46 -5.08 0.28
C GLU A 80 -8.49 -6.10 -0.24
N SER A 81 -8.30 -7.38 0.04
CA SER A 81 -9.30 -8.41 -0.31
C SER A 81 -10.65 -8.10 0.33
N TYR A 82 -10.67 -7.78 1.63
CA TYR A 82 -11.91 -7.45 2.34
C TYR A 82 -12.54 -6.15 1.84
N ILE A 83 -11.75 -5.11 1.58
CA ILE A 83 -12.27 -3.86 1.00
C ILE A 83 -12.90 -4.14 -0.36
N ARG A 84 -12.26 -4.95 -1.22
CA ARG A 84 -12.76 -5.26 -2.57
C ARG A 84 -14.02 -6.09 -2.57
N CYS A 85 -14.09 -7.10 -1.70
CA CYS A 85 -15.21 -8.03 -1.65
C CYS A 85 -16.43 -7.43 -0.98
N TYR A 86 -16.22 -6.67 0.10
CA TYR A 86 -17.30 -6.24 0.98
C TYR A 86 -17.56 -4.73 0.98
N HIS A 87 -16.70 -3.94 0.32
CA HIS A 87 -16.78 -2.47 0.31
C HIS A 87 -16.90 -1.87 1.72
N CYS A 88 -16.17 -2.45 2.67
CA CYS A 88 -16.32 -2.17 4.08
C CYS A 88 -15.69 -0.84 4.51
N VAL A 89 -16.25 -0.25 5.57
CA VAL A 89 -15.70 0.99 6.17
C VAL A 89 -14.72 0.70 7.31
N ARG A 90 -14.81 -0.50 7.89
CA ARG A 90 -13.98 -0.93 9.03
C ARG A 90 -13.69 -2.43 8.98
N ILE A 91 -12.46 -2.77 9.34
CA ILE A 91 -11.99 -4.14 9.54
C ILE A 91 -11.38 -4.24 10.93
N ILE A 92 -11.86 -5.19 11.74
CA ILE A 92 -11.35 -5.41 13.10
C ILE A 92 -10.68 -6.78 13.15
N PHE A 93 -9.41 -6.78 13.50
CA PHE A 93 -8.58 -7.98 13.65
C PHE A 93 -8.40 -8.32 15.13
N HIS A 94 -8.58 -9.60 15.48
CA HIS A 94 -8.26 -10.13 16.80
C HIS A 94 -7.14 -11.15 16.70
N THR A 95 -6.04 -10.90 17.40
CA THR A 95 -4.96 -11.87 17.54
C THR A 95 -4.21 -11.69 18.86
N ASN A 96 -3.64 -12.77 19.35
CA ASN A 96 -2.67 -12.77 20.44
C ASN A 96 -1.22 -12.91 19.94
N ASP A 97 -1.00 -13.00 18.62
CA ASP A 97 0.31 -13.22 18.04
C ASP A 97 1.10 -11.91 17.86
N GLN A 98 2.22 -11.80 18.57
CA GLN A 98 3.12 -10.65 18.54
C GLN A 98 3.73 -10.39 17.15
N GLN A 99 3.89 -11.42 16.31
CA GLN A 99 4.39 -11.26 14.96
C GLN A 99 3.43 -10.45 14.09
N LEU A 100 2.12 -10.67 14.25
CA LEU A 100 1.09 -9.94 13.52
C LEU A 100 0.93 -8.50 14.02
N VAL A 101 1.21 -8.22 15.29
CA VAL A 101 1.18 -6.85 15.85
C VAL A 101 2.09 -5.91 15.05
N HIS A 102 3.27 -6.36 14.66
CA HIS A 102 4.16 -5.59 13.81
C HIS A 102 3.56 -5.36 12.42
N ALA A 103 3.03 -6.41 11.80
CA ALA A 103 2.41 -6.35 10.48
C ALA A 103 1.19 -5.41 10.43
N TYR A 104 0.38 -5.39 11.49
CA TYR A 104 -0.75 -4.47 11.65
C TYR A 104 -0.29 -3.02 11.68
N ARG A 105 0.70 -2.71 12.54
CA ARG A 105 1.24 -1.35 12.63
C ARG A 105 1.82 -0.88 11.29
N ALA A 106 2.51 -1.77 10.57
CA ALA A 106 3.07 -1.47 9.26
C ALA A 106 2.00 -1.15 8.19
N ASN A 107 0.76 -1.64 8.38
CA ASN A 107 -0.40 -1.44 7.52
C ASN A 107 -1.40 -0.41 8.07
N ALA A 108 -0.94 0.54 8.91
CA ALA A 108 -1.77 1.60 9.50
C ALA A 108 -2.95 1.11 10.36
N VAL A 109 -2.90 -0.14 10.83
CA VAL A 109 -3.91 -0.70 11.74
C VAL A 109 -3.63 -0.20 13.16
N ARG A 110 -4.64 0.39 13.79
CA ARG A 110 -4.56 0.96 15.15
C ARG A 110 -4.74 -0.14 16.18
N CYS A 111 -3.93 -0.11 17.23
CA CYS A 111 -4.07 -1.03 18.36
C CYS A 111 -4.94 -0.39 19.44
N GLU A 112 -6.07 -1.01 19.75
CA GLU A 112 -6.97 -0.63 20.84
C GLU A 112 -7.08 -1.77 21.86
N LYS A 113 -7.64 -1.50 23.05
CA LYS A 113 -7.66 -2.45 24.18
C LYS A 113 -8.23 -3.83 23.82
N ASN A 114 -9.13 -3.90 22.83
CA ASN A 114 -9.87 -5.11 22.48
C ASN A 114 -9.64 -5.61 21.03
N GLY A 115 -8.70 -5.03 20.28
CA GLY A 115 -8.46 -5.45 18.90
C GLY A 115 -7.56 -4.51 18.10
N PHE A 116 -7.32 -4.88 16.85
CA PHE A 116 -6.56 -4.13 15.87
C PHE A 116 -7.51 -3.62 14.78
N ILE A 117 -7.70 -2.31 14.72
CA ILE A 117 -8.75 -1.69 13.90
C ILE A 117 -8.13 -1.00 12.68
N TYR A 118 -8.61 -1.36 11.50
CA TYR A 118 -8.34 -0.65 10.26
C TYR A 118 -9.61 0.08 9.82
N ASP A 119 -9.57 1.41 9.90
CA ASP A 119 -10.62 2.27 9.35
C ASP A 119 -10.30 2.54 7.88
N VAL A 120 -11.17 2.08 6.98
CA VAL A 120 -10.98 2.23 5.54
C VAL A 120 -11.17 3.69 5.18
N GLU A 121 -10.16 4.31 4.58
CA GLU A 121 -10.21 5.74 4.32
C GLU A 121 -11.23 6.12 3.24
N ALA A 122 -11.87 7.27 3.41
CA ALA A 122 -12.90 7.75 2.49
C ALA A 122 -12.44 7.82 1.03
N TYR A 123 -11.17 8.18 0.77
CA TYR A 123 -10.63 8.19 -0.59
C TYR A 123 -10.51 6.79 -1.18
N ARG A 124 -10.19 5.76 -0.39
CA ARG A 124 -10.15 4.37 -0.86
C ARG A 124 -11.54 3.90 -1.28
N LEU A 125 -12.59 4.31 -0.56
CA LEU A 125 -13.99 3.96 -0.86
C LEU A 125 -14.56 4.69 -2.09
N GLN A 126 -14.00 5.84 -2.45
CA GLN A 126 -14.41 6.62 -3.64
C GLN A 126 -13.79 6.09 -4.94
N LEU A 127 -12.82 5.18 -4.87
CA LEU A 127 -12.00 4.76 -5.99
C LEU A 127 -12.31 3.32 -6.39
N GLU A 128 -12.25 3.08 -7.71
CA GLU A 128 -12.40 1.74 -8.27
C GLU A 128 -11.27 0.81 -7.82
N ASN A 129 -11.59 -0.48 -7.69
CA ASN A 129 -10.64 -1.48 -7.17
C ASN A 129 -9.38 -1.64 -8.05
N ASP A 130 -9.46 -1.35 -9.35
CA ASP A 130 -8.33 -1.44 -10.28
C ASP A 130 -7.39 -0.22 -10.24
N VAL A 131 -7.67 0.75 -9.36
CA VAL A 131 -6.70 1.77 -8.94
C VAL A 131 -5.54 1.15 -8.17
N PHE A 132 -5.82 0.05 -7.47
CA PHE A 132 -4.90 -0.59 -6.54
C PHE A 132 -4.48 -1.97 -7.04
N ASP A 133 -3.27 -2.40 -6.69
CA ASP A 133 -2.91 -3.82 -6.75
C ASP A 133 -3.43 -4.60 -5.54
N GLU A 134 -3.24 -5.91 -5.53
CA GLU A 134 -3.65 -6.82 -4.45
C GLU A 134 -3.11 -6.48 -3.07
N ARG A 135 -2.01 -5.72 -2.96
CA ARG A 135 -1.44 -5.28 -1.69
C ARG A 135 -1.87 -3.87 -1.31
N GLY A 136 -2.56 -3.15 -2.21
CA GLY A 136 -3.07 -1.80 -1.95
C GLY A 136 -2.09 -0.69 -2.36
N TYR A 137 -1.10 -1.01 -3.21
CA TYR A 137 -0.30 0.02 -3.88
C TYR A 137 -1.13 0.68 -4.96
N ILE A 138 -0.99 1.99 -5.10
CA ILE A 138 -1.68 2.75 -6.15
C ILE A 138 -0.92 2.51 -7.46
N ILE A 139 -1.60 1.95 -8.45
CA ILE A 139 -1.03 1.61 -9.77
C ILE A 139 -1.70 2.32 -10.94
N ASN A 140 -2.84 2.99 -10.72
CA ASN A 140 -3.57 3.68 -11.79
C ASN A 140 -4.02 5.09 -11.38
N GLN A 141 -3.08 6.04 -11.45
CA GLN A 141 -3.36 7.47 -11.29
C GLN A 141 -4.42 7.99 -12.26
N GLY A 142 -4.50 7.41 -13.47
CA GLY A 142 -5.42 7.84 -14.52
C GLY A 142 -6.90 7.80 -14.10
N LYS A 143 -7.24 6.99 -13.10
CA LYS A 143 -8.60 6.82 -12.56
C LYS A 143 -8.88 7.59 -11.27
N MET A 144 -7.99 8.50 -10.86
CA MET A 144 -8.09 9.22 -9.58
C MET A 144 -8.53 10.68 -9.74
N GLU A 145 -9.37 10.98 -10.74
CA GLU A 145 -9.83 12.35 -11.01
C GLU A 145 -10.65 12.95 -9.86
N SER A 146 -11.38 12.13 -9.11
CA SER A 146 -12.17 12.54 -7.95
C SER A 146 -11.31 13.00 -6.75
N ILE A 147 -10.01 12.69 -6.72
CA ILE A 147 -9.14 12.96 -5.57
C ILE A 147 -8.39 14.29 -5.75
N PRO A 148 -8.66 15.31 -4.92
CA PRO A 148 -8.08 16.64 -5.11
C PRO A 148 -6.65 16.76 -4.57
N PHE A 149 -5.79 17.40 -5.36
CA PHE A 149 -4.41 17.73 -5.01
C PHE A 149 -4.08 19.21 -5.28
N GLY A 150 -4.33 20.05 -4.26
CA GLY A 150 -4.17 21.50 -4.37
C GLY A 150 -5.25 22.08 -5.29
N TRP A 151 -4.83 22.84 -6.30
CA TRP A 151 -5.70 23.38 -7.35
C TRP A 151 -5.96 22.38 -8.50
N PHE A 152 -5.34 21.20 -8.45
CA PHE A 152 -5.41 20.17 -9.49
C PHE A 152 -6.09 18.91 -8.95
N ASN A 153 -6.47 18.00 -9.86
CA ASN A 153 -6.84 16.64 -9.49
C ASN A 153 -5.59 15.72 -9.48
N THR A 154 -5.74 14.53 -8.88
CA THR A 154 -4.66 13.53 -8.80
C THR A 154 -4.32 12.94 -10.16
N ARG A 155 -5.30 12.76 -11.05
CA ARG A 155 -5.06 12.26 -12.41
C ARG A 155 -3.99 13.09 -13.14
N ASP A 156 -4.04 14.41 -13.03
CA ASP A 156 -3.17 15.31 -13.78
C ASP A 156 -1.85 15.64 -13.09
N LYS A 157 -1.83 15.71 -11.75
CA LYS A 157 -0.66 16.19 -10.97
C LYS A 157 -0.31 15.34 -9.74
N GLY A 158 -0.82 14.11 -9.66
CA GLY A 158 -0.71 13.26 -8.47
C GLY A 158 0.53 12.36 -8.37
N CYS A 159 1.30 12.20 -9.45
CA CYS A 159 2.38 11.20 -9.52
C CYS A 159 3.38 11.26 -8.36
N GLY A 160 3.72 12.48 -7.90
CA GLY A 160 4.65 12.67 -6.79
C GLY A 160 4.12 12.16 -5.44
N TRP A 161 2.86 12.43 -5.10
CA TRP A 161 2.30 11.96 -3.83
C TRP A 161 1.97 10.47 -3.87
N ILE A 162 1.54 9.96 -5.03
CA ILE A 162 1.32 8.52 -5.26
C ILE A 162 2.63 7.75 -5.07
N ALA A 163 3.72 8.22 -5.67
CA ALA A 163 5.03 7.61 -5.48
C ALA A 163 5.48 7.66 -4.00
N ALA A 164 5.15 8.75 -3.29
CA ALA A 164 5.41 8.88 -1.86
C ALA A 164 4.62 7.87 -1.01
N TYR A 165 3.32 7.72 -1.28
CA TYR A 165 2.44 6.75 -0.63
C TYR A 165 2.96 5.31 -0.85
N ASN A 166 3.27 4.95 -2.10
CA ASN A 166 3.79 3.63 -2.42
C ASN A 166 5.15 3.38 -1.76
N LEU A 167 6.08 4.35 -1.77
CA LEU A 167 7.38 4.20 -1.11
C LEU A 167 7.25 4.02 0.40
N LEU A 168 6.36 4.77 1.05
CA LEU A 168 6.09 4.61 2.49
C LEU A 168 5.56 3.20 2.80
N LYS A 169 4.62 2.71 2.00
CA LYS A 169 4.05 1.37 2.13
C LYS A 169 5.09 0.27 1.89
N LEU A 170 5.94 0.39 0.87
CA LEU A 170 7.08 -0.51 0.60
C LEU A 170 8.04 -0.64 1.79
N ASN A 171 8.10 0.39 2.64
CA ASN A 171 9.00 0.45 3.79
C ASN A 171 8.27 0.24 5.12
N GLY A 172 7.09 -0.40 5.09
CA GLY A 172 6.34 -0.78 6.30
C GLY A 172 5.84 0.41 7.10
N LYS A 173 5.63 1.56 6.44
CA LYS A 173 5.14 2.80 7.05
C LYS A 173 3.89 3.27 6.32
N THR A 174 2.90 2.40 6.16
CA THR A 174 1.64 2.80 5.53
C THR A 174 1.04 4.00 6.26
N ILE A 175 0.70 5.04 5.49
CA ILE A 175 0.00 6.25 5.93
C ILE A 175 -1.20 6.40 5.01
N LEU A 176 -2.34 6.89 5.53
CA LEU A 176 -3.55 7.10 4.74
C LEU A 176 -3.30 8.10 3.61
N MET A 177 -3.90 7.88 2.43
CA MET A 177 -3.78 8.78 1.27
C MET A 177 -4.12 10.22 1.63
N LYS A 178 -5.16 10.44 2.44
CA LYS A 178 -5.54 11.80 2.90
C LYS A 178 -4.41 12.52 3.64
N ASP A 179 -3.62 11.80 4.43
CA ASP A 179 -2.56 12.36 5.27
C ASP A 179 -1.29 12.59 4.44
N VAL A 180 -1.00 11.71 3.47
CA VAL A 180 0.03 11.94 2.45
C VAL A 180 -0.27 13.21 1.65
N LEU A 181 -1.51 13.33 1.15
CA LEU A 181 -1.98 14.51 0.43
C LEU A 181 -1.87 15.78 1.28
N ALA A 182 -2.35 15.77 2.53
CA ALA A 182 -2.25 16.92 3.43
C ALA A 182 -0.79 17.31 3.71
N GLY A 183 0.07 16.31 3.92
CA GLY A 183 1.49 16.49 4.19
C GLY A 183 2.24 17.14 3.02
N LEU A 184 1.93 16.73 1.80
CA LEU A 184 2.60 17.21 0.58
C LEU A 184 1.99 18.48 0.01
N LYS A 185 0.67 18.71 0.18
CA LYS A 185 -0.01 19.97 -0.19
C LYS A 185 0.71 21.19 0.37
N ARG A 186 1.18 21.13 1.63
CA ARG A 186 1.92 22.22 2.28
C ARG A 186 3.17 22.68 1.50
N PHE A 187 3.77 21.80 0.70
CA PHE A 187 4.96 22.11 -0.09
C PHE A 187 4.64 22.55 -1.52
N THR A 188 3.48 22.15 -2.07
CA THR A 188 3.00 22.65 -3.37
C THR A 188 2.66 24.15 -3.36
N PHE A 189 2.41 24.75 -2.19
CA PHE A 189 2.16 26.19 -2.06
C PHE A 189 3.42 27.06 -2.15
N ILE A 190 4.63 26.49 -1.99
CA ILE A 190 5.89 27.26 -1.93
C ILE A 190 6.65 27.24 -3.29
N GLY A 191 6.24 26.39 -4.25
CA GLY A 191 6.91 26.27 -5.55
C GLY A 191 5.91 26.12 -6.71
N ASN A 192 5.75 27.19 -7.49
CA ASN A 192 4.77 27.38 -8.57
C ASN A 192 4.76 26.32 -9.70
N LEU A 193 3.56 26.15 -10.29
CA LEU A 193 3.20 25.67 -11.64
C LEU A 193 3.61 24.26 -12.15
N LEU A 194 4.56 23.54 -11.54
CA LEU A 194 5.13 22.30 -12.15
C LEU A 194 4.94 21.00 -11.34
N GLY A 195 3.95 20.93 -10.44
CA GLY A 195 3.67 19.73 -9.64
C GLY A 195 4.54 19.61 -8.38
N GLN A 196 4.68 18.38 -7.85
CA GLN A 196 5.43 18.15 -6.61
C GLN A 196 6.93 18.41 -6.80
N GLU A 197 7.50 19.30 -5.97
CA GLU A 197 8.93 19.62 -5.97
C GLU A 197 9.74 18.53 -5.24
N LYS A 198 10.87 18.12 -5.84
CA LYS A 198 11.67 16.96 -5.45
C LYS A 198 12.33 17.09 -4.07
N ILE A 199 12.88 18.25 -3.75
CA ILE A 199 13.58 18.51 -2.48
C ILE A 199 12.58 18.48 -1.32
N SER A 200 11.41 19.07 -1.53
CA SER A 200 10.31 19.07 -0.57
C SER A 200 9.79 17.66 -0.32
N LEU A 201 9.62 16.86 -1.39
CA LEU A 201 9.27 15.44 -1.27
C LEU A 201 10.31 14.67 -0.46
N TYR A 202 11.59 14.88 -0.75
CA TYR A 202 12.70 14.27 0.00
C TYR A 202 12.65 14.60 1.50
N PHE A 203 12.53 15.88 1.87
CA PHE A 203 12.47 16.27 3.28
C PHE A 203 11.21 15.75 3.97
N TRP A 204 10.08 15.73 3.26
CA TRP A 204 8.85 15.17 3.79
C TRP A 204 8.98 13.67 4.07
N LEU A 205 9.55 12.89 3.14
CA LEU A 205 9.81 11.46 3.33
C LEU A 205 10.74 11.20 4.54
N LYS A 206 11.79 12.01 4.72
CA LYS A 206 12.65 11.93 5.91
C LYS A 206 11.90 12.27 7.19
N LYS A 207 10.98 13.23 7.16
CA LYS A 207 10.13 13.56 8.31
C LYS A 207 9.21 12.41 8.70
N GLN A 208 8.78 11.58 7.74
CA GLN A 208 8.06 10.32 8.02
C GLN A 208 8.98 9.20 8.56
N GLY A 209 10.27 9.50 8.76
CA GLY A 209 11.25 8.59 9.34
C GLY A 209 11.79 7.56 8.36
N LEU A 210 11.78 7.85 7.06
CA LEU A 210 12.52 7.07 6.08
C LEU A 210 13.99 7.51 6.06
N ASN A 211 14.91 6.55 6.00
CA ASN A 211 16.34 6.82 5.78
C ASN A 211 16.60 7.08 4.29
N ALA A 212 15.98 8.15 3.76
CA ALA A 212 16.03 8.47 2.35
C ALA A 212 17.32 9.22 1.98
N HIS A 213 17.83 8.91 0.81
CA HIS A 213 18.96 9.56 0.13
C HIS A 213 18.49 10.14 -1.21
N ILE A 214 19.23 11.12 -1.75
CA ILE A 214 18.90 11.74 -3.04
C ILE A 214 20.10 11.70 -3.98
N SER A 215 19.85 11.43 -5.26
CA SER A 215 20.84 11.47 -6.33
C SER A 215 20.22 12.10 -7.58
N ALA A 216 21.04 12.82 -8.35
CA ALA A 216 20.67 13.34 -9.66
C ALA A 216 21.88 13.22 -10.61
N GLY A 217 21.60 13.07 -11.91
CA GLY A 217 22.62 13.02 -12.94
C GLY A 217 22.20 12.18 -14.14
N THR A 218 23.19 11.59 -14.81
CA THR A 218 22.97 10.74 -15.99
C THR A 218 22.18 9.49 -15.64
N ASN A 219 21.43 8.98 -16.63
CA ASN A 219 20.69 7.71 -16.46
C ASN A 219 21.62 6.57 -16.01
N ALA A 220 22.85 6.49 -16.51
CA ALA A 220 23.84 5.50 -16.07
C ALA A 220 24.14 5.58 -14.56
N LYS A 221 24.31 6.79 -14.02
CA LYS A 221 24.51 7.01 -12.58
C LYS A 221 23.27 6.61 -11.78
N ILE A 222 22.09 6.95 -12.28
CA ILE A 222 20.81 6.65 -11.62
C ILE A 222 20.52 5.15 -11.62
N ILE A 223 20.76 4.44 -12.72
CA ILE A 223 20.65 2.97 -12.81
C ILE A 223 21.52 2.31 -11.75
N LYS A 224 22.80 2.70 -11.67
CA LYS A 224 23.72 2.13 -10.67
C LYS A 224 23.22 2.32 -9.25
N LYS A 225 22.64 3.50 -8.94
CA LYS A 225 22.08 3.79 -7.61
C LYS A 225 20.78 3.04 -7.34
N MET A 226 19.90 2.94 -8.32
CA MET A 226 18.65 2.20 -8.23
C MET A 226 18.92 0.72 -7.93
N CYS A 227 19.79 0.06 -8.71
CA CYS A 227 20.13 -1.34 -8.52
C CYS A 227 20.86 -1.65 -7.19
N ALA A 228 21.49 -0.65 -6.58
CA ALA A 228 22.17 -0.78 -5.29
C ALA A 228 21.28 -0.44 -4.08
N SER A 229 20.04 -0.01 -4.33
CA SER A 229 19.06 0.36 -3.29
C SER A 229 17.99 -0.71 -3.15
N LYS A 230 17.29 -0.76 -2.02
CA LYS A 230 16.12 -1.61 -1.84
C LYS A 230 14.89 -1.07 -2.57
N SER A 231 14.61 0.22 -2.42
CA SER A 231 13.42 0.87 -2.98
C SER A 231 13.63 2.37 -3.14
N GLY A 232 12.73 3.05 -3.85
CA GLY A 232 12.81 4.49 -3.98
C GLY A 232 11.74 5.11 -4.87
N ILE A 233 11.98 6.37 -5.25
CA ILE A 233 11.20 7.13 -6.22
C ILE A 233 12.15 7.60 -7.31
N LEU A 234 11.86 7.20 -8.55
CA LEU A 234 12.50 7.73 -9.75
C LEU A 234 11.71 8.93 -10.26
N LEU A 235 12.42 10.02 -10.55
CA LEU A 235 11.94 11.16 -11.31
C LEU A 235 12.66 11.19 -12.66
N TYR A 236 11.89 11.10 -13.73
CA TYR A 236 12.40 11.13 -15.10
C TYR A 236 11.47 11.98 -15.99
N ILE A 237 11.95 12.39 -17.15
CA ILE A 237 11.14 13.11 -18.13
C ILE A 237 10.77 12.15 -19.25
N HIS A 238 9.47 11.91 -19.45
CA HIS A 238 8.97 11.20 -20.62
C HIS A 238 8.54 12.22 -21.70
N ARG A 239 7.96 11.75 -22.81
CA ARG A 239 7.62 12.59 -23.96
C ARG A 239 6.72 13.81 -23.67
N HIS A 240 5.91 13.78 -22.61
CA HIS A 240 4.90 14.82 -22.36
C HIS A 240 5.17 15.66 -21.11
N ASN A 241 5.79 15.10 -20.07
CA ASN A 241 6.11 15.83 -18.84
C ASN A 241 7.10 15.02 -17.96
N ALA A 242 7.45 15.58 -16.80
CA ALA A 242 8.19 14.89 -15.77
C ALA A 242 7.26 13.98 -14.95
N HIS A 243 7.68 12.75 -14.69
CA HIS A 243 6.90 11.74 -13.98
C HIS A 243 7.66 11.15 -12.81
N TYR A 244 6.92 10.87 -11.73
CA TYR A 244 7.41 10.21 -10.54
C TYR A 244 6.85 8.78 -10.49
N VAL A 245 7.74 7.81 -10.24
CA VAL A 245 7.36 6.40 -10.06
C VAL A 245 8.06 5.86 -8.84
N ALA A 246 7.32 5.15 -7.97
CA ALA A 246 7.92 4.36 -6.91
C ALA A 246 8.48 3.06 -7.50
N TYR A 247 9.55 2.54 -6.90
CA TYR A 247 10.12 1.27 -7.31
C TYR A 247 10.59 0.44 -6.13
N GLU A 248 10.67 -0.88 -6.34
CA GLU A 248 11.32 -1.85 -5.47
C GLU A 248 12.27 -2.72 -6.31
N VAL A 249 13.45 -3.03 -5.77
CA VAL A 249 14.39 -3.97 -6.39
C VAL A 249 14.05 -5.39 -5.94
N CYS A 250 13.74 -6.24 -6.92
CA CYS A 250 13.39 -7.64 -6.72
C CYS A 250 14.63 -8.47 -6.36
N LYS A 251 14.42 -9.65 -5.76
CA LYS A 251 15.49 -10.59 -5.37
C LYS A 251 16.39 -11.01 -6.53
N ASP A 252 15.86 -11.03 -7.75
CA ASP A 252 16.58 -11.38 -8.98
C ASP A 252 17.31 -10.17 -9.63
N GLY A 253 17.28 -9.00 -8.98
CA GLY A 253 17.92 -7.78 -9.45
C GLY A 253 17.12 -6.97 -10.46
N ARG A 254 15.95 -7.44 -10.90
CA ARG A 254 15.00 -6.62 -11.67
C ARG A 254 14.33 -5.59 -10.76
N VAL A 255 13.61 -4.66 -11.37
CA VAL A 255 12.95 -3.55 -10.68
C VAL A 255 11.47 -3.58 -10.99
N HIS A 256 10.65 -3.56 -9.95
CA HIS A 256 9.21 -3.38 -10.05
C HIS A 256 8.89 -1.89 -9.97
N PHE A 257 8.24 -1.34 -10.99
CA PHE A 257 7.83 0.06 -11.04
C PHE A 257 6.32 0.20 -10.81
N TYR A 258 5.93 0.95 -9.79
CA TYR A 258 4.53 1.21 -9.46
C TYR A 258 4.04 2.47 -10.17
N ASN A 259 2.84 2.40 -10.75
CA ASN A 259 2.18 3.52 -11.46
C ASN A 259 3.01 4.14 -12.60
N ALA A 260 3.98 3.39 -13.14
CA ALA A 260 4.74 3.83 -14.31
C ALA A 260 3.93 3.69 -15.61
N ILE A 261 3.15 2.61 -15.71
CA ILE A 261 2.10 2.44 -16.71
C ILE A 261 0.81 2.24 -15.94
N TYR A 262 -0.16 3.11 -16.18
CA TYR A 262 -1.42 3.13 -15.44
C TYR A 262 -2.14 1.78 -15.51
N GLY A 263 -2.42 1.18 -14.35
CA GLY A 263 -3.09 -0.11 -14.19
C GLY A 263 -2.19 -1.34 -14.35
N LYS A 264 -0.92 -1.19 -14.71
CA LYS A 264 0.00 -2.32 -14.88
C LYS A 264 0.54 -2.78 -13.52
N LYS A 265 -0.02 -3.87 -12.99
CA LYS A 265 0.36 -4.47 -11.70
C LYS A 265 1.84 -4.87 -11.65
N ASN A 266 2.27 -5.78 -12.53
CA ASN A 266 3.62 -6.36 -12.51
C ASN A 266 4.53 -5.71 -13.55
N HIS A 267 4.73 -4.40 -13.46
CA HIS A 267 5.69 -3.72 -14.33
C HIS A 267 7.13 -3.98 -13.85
N ILE A 268 7.63 -5.17 -14.15
CA ILE A 268 8.94 -5.65 -13.71
C ILE A 268 9.88 -5.73 -14.93
N MET A 269 10.99 -5.01 -14.87
CA MET A 269 12.01 -4.99 -15.90
C MET A 269 13.34 -4.50 -15.32
N THR A 270 14.42 -4.48 -16.10
CA THR A 270 15.67 -3.88 -15.61
C THR A 270 15.57 -2.35 -15.61
N ALA A 271 16.33 -1.69 -14.72
CA ALA A 271 16.39 -0.23 -14.67
C ALA A 271 16.91 0.39 -15.99
N SER A 272 17.76 -0.34 -16.71
CA SER A 272 18.30 0.10 -18.02
C SER A 272 17.22 0.09 -19.09
N GLU A 273 16.48 -1.02 -19.22
CA GLU A 273 15.36 -1.12 -20.17
C GLU A 273 14.32 -0.02 -19.88
N PHE A 274 13.93 0.14 -18.61
CA PHE A 274 12.94 1.14 -18.20
C PHE A 274 13.31 2.56 -18.66
N LEU A 275 14.52 3.03 -18.33
CA LEU A 275 14.95 4.38 -18.69
C LEU A 275 15.19 4.53 -20.19
N SER A 276 15.59 3.47 -20.90
CA SER A 276 15.75 3.52 -22.36
C SER A 276 14.41 3.66 -23.10
N GLU A 277 13.36 3.01 -22.59
CA GLU A 277 12.02 3.01 -23.19
C GLU A 277 11.22 4.25 -22.80
N ASN A 278 11.37 4.73 -21.57
CA ASN A 278 10.47 5.72 -20.98
C ASN A 278 11.09 7.11 -20.79
N SER A 279 12.43 7.22 -20.70
CA SER A 279 13.10 8.51 -20.50
C SER A 279 13.41 9.17 -21.85
N PHE A 280 12.84 10.35 -22.08
CA PHE A 280 13.07 11.15 -23.27
C PHE A 280 14.45 11.85 -23.25
N ILE A 281 14.96 12.17 -22.06
CA ILE A 281 16.30 12.76 -21.89
C ILE A 281 17.21 11.83 -21.06
N PRO A 282 18.53 11.90 -21.22
CA PRO A 282 19.48 11.05 -20.50
C PRO A 282 19.78 11.53 -19.07
N LEU A 283 18.84 12.24 -18.45
CA LEU A 283 18.96 12.79 -17.09
C LEU A 283 17.77 12.38 -16.24
N SER A 284 18.06 11.94 -15.03
CA SER A 284 17.05 11.51 -14.04
C SER A 284 17.46 11.94 -12.63
N SER A 285 16.51 11.90 -11.71
CA SER A 285 16.75 12.02 -10.28
C SER A 285 16.15 10.84 -9.53
N LEU A 286 16.71 10.53 -8.37
CA LEU A 286 16.34 9.38 -7.56
C LEU A 286 16.28 9.80 -6.10
N ILE A 287 15.18 9.48 -5.42
CA ILE A 287 15.14 9.37 -3.97
C ILE A 287 15.20 7.88 -3.65
N TYR A 288 16.12 7.42 -2.83
CA TYR A 288 16.33 5.98 -2.61
C TYR A 288 16.54 5.64 -1.14
N ILE A 289 16.26 4.38 -0.81
CA ILE A 289 16.45 3.75 0.50
C ILE A 289 17.29 2.50 0.28
N ASP A 290 18.36 2.38 1.04
CA ASP A 290 19.28 1.24 1.01
C ASP A 290 18.67 -0.01 1.66
#